data_AF-A0A923ZIP9-F1
#
_entry.id   AF-A0A923ZIP9-F1
#
_cell.length_a   1.000
_cell.length_b   1.000
_cell.length_c   1.000
_cell.angle_alpha   90.00
_cell.angle_beta   90.00
_cell.angle_gamma   90.00
#
_symmetry.space_group_name_H-M   'P 1'
#
loop_
_entity.id
_entity.type
_entity.pdbx_description
1 polymer ?
#
loop_
_entity_poly.entity_id
_entity_poly.type
_entity_poly.pdbx_seq_one_letter_code
_entity_poly.pdbx_strand_id
1 'polypeptide(L)'
;MYRYDQYDQAIVDARVAEFKDQVGRRLRNEITEDQFKPLRLMNGLYLQLHAYMLRVAIPYGTLSGTQMAALADIGRKYDRDYGHFTTRQNIQYNWIKLEQFSDLLDDLSKVEMHAFQTSGNCIRNISSDQFAGAAADELADPRPYAELLRQWSTLHPEFSFLPRKFKIAVIASDTDRAAIQLHDIGLQMRKNAAGELGFRVYVGGGMGRTPIIGQVVRDFIPVSQFLSYSEAILRVYNRYGRRDNIYKARIKILVTELGITAFTRQVEAEWALLEPLGLDAPKAEYDRIIAQFAEPDYDLSALDAIDLSDPDFAVWVKQNVHPHKQPGYAIATISLKPKRGIPGDASSDQMDVVADVAKHYA
;
A
#
# COMPACT_ATOMS: atom_id res chain seq x y z
N MET A 1 -8.69 -11.98 2.17
CA MET A 1 -8.48 -10.52 2.06
C MET A 1 -9.15 -9.89 3.26
N TYR A 2 -8.56 -8.86 3.84
CA TYR A 2 -9.19 -8.12 4.93
C TYR A 2 -10.54 -7.54 4.49
N ARG A 3 -11.57 -7.77 5.30
CA ARG A 3 -12.92 -7.21 5.15
C ARG A 3 -13.13 -6.22 6.28
N TYR A 4 -13.67 -5.06 5.94
CA TYR A 4 -13.89 -4.00 6.92
C TYR A 4 -14.90 -4.47 7.95
N ASP A 5 -14.59 -4.25 9.22
CA ASP A 5 -15.58 -4.37 10.27
C ASP A 5 -16.36 -3.05 10.43
N GLN A 6 -17.31 -3.02 11.37
CA GLN A 6 -18.12 -1.85 11.63
C GLN A 6 -17.29 -0.60 12.02
N TYR A 7 -16.12 -0.78 12.64
CA TYR A 7 -15.25 0.31 13.05
C TYR A 7 -14.47 0.86 11.86
N ASP A 8 -13.92 -0.02 11.02
CA ASP A 8 -13.28 0.40 9.77
C ASP A 8 -14.26 1.21 8.90
N GLN A 9 -15.47 0.69 8.70
CA GLN A 9 -16.49 1.37 7.90
C GLN A 9 -16.88 2.71 8.51
N ALA A 10 -17.08 2.78 9.83
CA ALA A 10 -17.41 4.03 10.51
C ALA A 10 -16.30 5.09 10.36
N ILE A 11 -15.02 4.69 10.37
CA ILE A 11 -13.89 5.58 10.10
C ILE A 11 -13.96 6.13 8.67
N VAL A 12 -14.21 5.25 7.68
CA VAL A 12 -14.36 5.66 6.28
C VAL A 12 -15.51 6.64 6.14
N ASP A 13 -16.70 6.31 6.65
CA ASP A 13 -17.90 7.15 6.53
C ASP A 13 -17.69 8.52 7.19
N ALA A 14 -17.08 8.56 8.38
CA ALA A 14 -16.75 9.81 9.07
C ALA A 14 -15.76 10.66 8.25
N ARG A 15 -14.74 10.04 7.66
CA ARG A 15 -13.75 10.74 6.82
C ARG A 15 -14.35 11.25 5.52
N VAL A 16 -15.27 10.48 4.91
CA VAL A 16 -16.03 10.91 3.74
C VAL A 16 -16.88 12.13 4.10
N ALA A 17 -17.66 12.07 5.18
CA ALA A 17 -18.49 13.18 5.65
C ALA A 17 -17.68 14.45 5.95
N GLU A 18 -16.54 14.32 6.65
CA GLU A 18 -15.63 15.43 6.94
C GLU A 18 -15.11 16.08 5.66
N PHE A 19 -14.64 15.27 4.69
CA PHE A 19 -14.08 15.83 3.48
C PHE A 19 -15.15 16.46 2.58
N LYS A 20 -16.37 15.93 2.56
CA LYS A 20 -17.51 16.56 1.88
C LYS A 20 -17.79 17.96 2.40
N ASP A 21 -17.78 18.16 3.72
CA ASP A 21 -17.89 19.50 4.31
C ASP A 21 -16.76 20.41 3.82
N GLN A 22 -15.51 19.94 3.87
CA GLN A 22 -14.34 20.70 3.43
C GLN A 22 -14.42 21.11 1.95
N VAL A 23 -14.89 20.21 1.07
CA VAL A 23 -15.17 20.52 -0.34
C VAL A 23 -16.29 21.56 -0.46
N GLY A 24 -17.39 21.41 0.28
CA GLY A 24 -18.49 22.37 0.29
C GLY A 24 -18.04 23.78 0.68
N ARG A 25 -17.23 23.89 1.75
CA ARG A 25 -16.62 25.16 2.19
C ARG A 25 -15.70 25.75 1.11
N ARG A 26 -14.94 24.91 0.40
CA ARG A 26 -14.10 25.35 -0.73
C ARG A 26 -14.93 25.89 -1.88
N LEU A 27 -16.03 25.23 -2.24
CA LEU A 27 -16.93 25.63 -3.33
C LEU A 27 -17.68 26.94 -3.01
N ARG A 28 -18.01 27.18 -1.73
CA ARG A 28 -18.60 28.44 -1.24
C ARG A 28 -17.59 29.55 -1.00
N ASN A 29 -16.30 29.33 -1.29
CA ASN A 29 -15.19 30.26 -1.04
C ASN A 29 -15.01 30.66 0.43
N GLU A 30 -15.44 29.82 1.37
CA GLU A 30 -15.23 30.01 2.82
C GLU A 30 -13.79 29.66 3.26
N ILE A 31 -13.07 28.89 2.45
CA ILE A 31 -11.64 28.59 2.59
C ILE A 31 -10.90 28.85 1.28
N THR A 32 -9.67 29.35 1.38
CA THR A 32 -8.81 29.59 0.22
C THR A 32 -8.23 28.27 -0.33
N GLU A 33 -7.69 28.29 -1.55
CA GLU A 33 -6.97 27.12 -2.09
C GLU A 33 -5.77 26.73 -1.22
N ASP A 34 -5.07 27.69 -0.61
CA ASP A 34 -3.93 27.40 0.29
C ASP A 34 -4.38 26.70 1.58
N GLN A 35 -5.53 27.08 2.13
CA GLN A 35 -6.14 26.41 3.28
C GLN A 35 -6.69 25.03 2.90
N PHE A 36 -7.24 24.88 1.69
CA PHE A 36 -7.80 23.62 1.19
C PHE A 36 -6.72 22.61 0.76
N LYS A 37 -5.59 23.08 0.25
CA LYS A 37 -4.47 22.26 -0.24
C LYS A 37 -4.05 21.13 0.72
N PRO A 38 -3.76 21.37 2.01
CA PRO A 38 -3.42 20.28 2.93
C PRO A 38 -4.57 19.27 3.08
N LEU A 39 -5.82 19.73 3.14
CA LEU A 39 -7.02 18.90 3.30
C LEU A 39 -7.21 17.97 2.08
N ARG A 40 -7.19 18.53 0.87
CA ARG A 40 -7.36 17.73 -0.36
C ARG A 40 -6.19 16.78 -0.61
N LEU A 41 -4.97 17.20 -0.27
CA LEU A 41 -3.80 16.34 -0.37
C LEU A 41 -3.85 15.21 0.65
N MET A 42 -4.49 15.34 1.81
CA MET A 42 -4.70 14.20 2.70
C MET A 42 -5.78 13.24 2.19
N ASN A 43 -6.63 13.67 1.25
CA ASN A 43 -7.68 12.85 0.63
C ASN A 43 -7.34 12.43 -0.81
N GLY A 44 -6.05 12.40 -1.15
CA GLY A 44 -5.59 11.89 -2.44
C GLY A 44 -5.86 12.79 -3.64
N LEU A 45 -6.34 14.02 -3.42
CA LEU A 45 -6.83 14.91 -4.45
C LEU A 45 -5.79 15.99 -4.82
N TYR A 46 -5.25 15.89 -6.02
CA TYR A 46 -4.19 16.73 -6.58
C TYR A 46 -4.75 17.64 -7.67
N LEU A 47 -4.75 18.95 -7.46
CA LEU A 47 -5.04 19.91 -8.52
C LEU A 47 -3.96 19.83 -9.61
N GLN A 48 -4.35 19.42 -10.82
CA GLN A 48 -3.58 19.54 -12.05
C GLN A 48 -4.05 20.79 -12.83
N LEU A 49 -3.52 21.02 -14.03
CA LEU A 49 -3.80 22.25 -14.80
C LEU A 49 -5.29 22.43 -15.14
N HIS A 50 -6.02 21.34 -15.42
CA HIS A 50 -7.39 21.39 -15.92
C HIS A 50 -8.41 20.64 -15.05
N ALA A 51 -7.95 19.78 -14.14
CA ALA A 51 -8.81 18.91 -13.33
C ALA A 51 -8.07 18.43 -12.09
N TYR A 52 -8.74 17.69 -11.23
CA TYR A 52 -8.09 17.03 -10.10
C TYR A 52 -7.75 15.57 -10.44
N MET A 53 -6.54 15.17 -10.08
CA MET A 53 -6.18 13.76 -9.99
C MET A 53 -6.51 13.21 -8.60
N LEU A 54 -7.29 12.14 -8.57
CA LEU A 54 -7.56 11.34 -7.38
C LEU A 54 -6.63 10.12 -7.36
N ARG A 55 -6.02 9.86 -6.20
CA ARG A 55 -5.40 8.57 -5.89
C ARG A 55 -6.27 7.79 -4.90
N VAL A 56 -6.70 6.59 -5.31
CA VAL A 56 -7.41 5.66 -4.44
C VAL A 56 -6.40 4.83 -3.64
N ALA A 57 -6.74 4.46 -2.40
CA ALA A 57 -5.95 3.57 -1.57
C ALA A 57 -6.22 2.10 -1.95
N ILE A 58 -5.17 1.33 -2.22
CA ILE A 58 -5.25 -0.12 -2.41
C ILE A 58 -4.23 -0.76 -1.47
N PRO A 59 -4.62 -1.05 -0.22
CA PRO A 59 -3.73 -1.68 0.76
C PRO A 59 -3.01 -2.88 0.18
N TYR A 60 -1.67 -2.92 0.34
CA TYR A 60 -0.78 -4.01 -0.12
C TYR A 60 -1.00 -4.48 -1.57
N GLY A 61 -1.65 -3.66 -2.40
CA GLY A 61 -1.91 -3.96 -3.80
C GLY A 61 -2.95 -5.06 -4.08
N THR A 62 -3.75 -5.46 -3.09
CA THR A 62 -4.75 -6.53 -3.26
C THR A 62 -6.15 -5.93 -3.49
N LEU A 63 -6.88 -6.45 -4.47
CA LEU A 63 -8.26 -6.07 -4.81
C LEU A 63 -9.12 -7.31 -5.05
N SER A 64 -10.40 -7.22 -4.70
CA SER A 64 -11.39 -8.22 -5.12
C SER A 64 -11.94 -7.89 -6.51
N GLY A 65 -12.56 -8.86 -7.18
CA GLY A 65 -13.26 -8.60 -8.43
C GLY A 65 -14.39 -7.56 -8.28
N THR A 66 -15.07 -7.53 -7.13
CA THR A 66 -16.08 -6.50 -6.82
C THR A 66 -15.46 -5.10 -6.77
N GLN A 67 -14.32 -4.95 -6.09
CA GLN A 67 -13.61 -3.66 -6.03
C GLN A 67 -13.05 -3.24 -7.39
N MET A 68 -12.54 -4.18 -8.20
CA MET A 68 -12.08 -3.88 -9.56
C MET A 68 -13.21 -3.38 -10.46
N ALA A 69 -14.40 -3.99 -10.39
CA ALA A 69 -15.58 -3.54 -11.13
C ALA A 69 -16.02 -2.13 -10.67
N ALA A 70 -16.00 -1.86 -9.36
CA ALA A 70 -16.29 -0.52 -8.85
C ALA A 70 -15.28 0.53 -9.35
N LEU A 71 -13.99 0.19 -9.43
CA LEU A 71 -12.98 1.06 -10.03
C LEU A 71 -13.24 1.31 -11.53
N ALA A 72 -13.75 0.33 -12.28
CA ALA A 72 -14.20 0.54 -13.65
C ALA A 72 -15.36 1.54 -13.72
N ASP A 73 -16.35 1.42 -12.83
CA ASP A 73 -17.46 2.38 -12.74
C ASP A 73 -17.00 3.80 -12.39
N ILE A 74 -16.01 3.95 -11.51
CA ILE A 74 -15.41 5.26 -11.22
C ILE A 74 -14.77 5.85 -12.48
N GLY A 75 -14.04 5.04 -13.26
CA GLY A 75 -13.42 5.46 -14.52
C GLY A 75 -14.45 5.96 -15.53
N ARG A 76 -15.55 5.23 -15.71
CA ARG A 76 -16.68 5.61 -16.58
C ARG A 76 -17.40 6.87 -16.13
N LYS A 77 -17.72 6.97 -14.83
CA LYS A 77 -18.63 7.99 -14.29
C LYS A 77 -17.94 9.33 -14.03
N TYR A 78 -16.70 9.30 -13.54
CA TYR A 78 -16.02 10.50 -13.02
C TYR A 78 -14.75 10.87 -13.78
N ASP A 79 -14.21 9.97 -14.59
CA ASP A 79 -13.00 10.18 -15.38
C ASP A 79 -13.31 10.10 -16.89
N ARG A 80 -12.35 9.67 -17.70
CA ARG A 80 -12.48 9.49 -19.15
C ARG A 80 -12.40 8.02 -19.53
N ASP A 81 -13.07 7.17 -18.75
CA ASP A 81 -13.22 5.74 -19.02
C ASP A 81 -11.91 4.92 -18.90
N TYR A 82 -11.01 5.35 -18.02
CA TYR A 82 -9.79 4.62 -17.68
C TYR A 82 -9.31 4.92 -16.27
N GLY A 83 -8.44 4.05 -15.75
CA GLY A 83 -7.66 4.29 -14.53
C GLY A 83 -6.17 3.99 -14.77
N HIS A 84 -5.30 4.67 -14.04
CA HIS A 84 -3.85 4.51 -14.13
C HIS A 84 -3.28 3.80 -12.90
N PHE A 85 -2.82 2.56 -13.07
CA PHE A 85 -2.12 1.81 -12.03
C PHE A 85 -0.72 2.37 -11.78
N THR A 86 -0.41 2.53 -10.51
CA THR A 86 0.77 3.26 -10.04
C THR A 86 1.88 2.30 -9.64
N THR A 87 3.11 2.80 -9.59
CA THR A 87 4.29 2.06 -9.09
C THR A 87 4.25 1.72 -7.59
N ARG A 88 3.14 2.00 -6.89
CA ARG A 88 2.90 1.63 -5.49
C ARG A 88 1.61 0.85 -5.30
N GLN A 89 1.20 0.15 -6.35
CA GLN A 89 0.05 -0.76 -6.33
C GLN A 89 -1.29 -0.07 -6.03
N ASN A 90 -1.36 1.26 -6.16
CA ASN A 90 -2.61 2.03 -6.17
C ASN A 90 -3.10 2.29 -7.61
N ILE A 91 -4.28 2.90 -7.75
CA ILE A 91 -4.83 3.44 -9.00
C ILE A 91 -5.07 4.95 -8.89
N GLN A 92 -5.04 5.65 -10.03
CA GLN A 92 -5.31 7.09 -10.14
C GLN A 92 -6.29 7.40 -11.28
N TYR A 93 -7.12 8.42 -11.05
CA TYR A 93 -8.04 9.04 -12.01
C TYR A 93 -7.65 10.51 -12.13
N ASN A 94 -7.54 11.06 -13.34
CA ASN A 94 -6.92 12.38 -13.60
C ASN A 94 -7.91 13.52 -13.90
N TRP A 95 -9.19 13.21 -14.17
CA TRP A 95 -10.15 14.17 -14.71
C TRP A 95 -11.31 14.50 -13.77
N ILE A 96 -11.11 14.26 -12.48
CA ILE A 96 -12.14 14.44 -11.46
C ILE A 96 -12.49 15.92 -11.30
N LYS A 97 -13.79 16.23 -11.35
CA LYS A 97 -14.33 17.55 -10.99
C LYS A 97 -14.52 17.64 -9.48
N LEU A 98 -14.23 18.80 -8.89
CA LEU A 98 -14.30 18.99 -7.44
C LEU A 98 -15.72 18.78 -6.90
N GLU A 99 -16.72 19.22 -7.65
CA GLU A 99 -18.14 19.13 -7.29
C GLU A 99 -18.64 17.68 -7.22
N GLN A 100 -18.03 16.78 -7.99
CA GLN A 100 -18.39 15.36 -8.06
C GLN A 100 -17.64 14.51 -7.04
N PHE A 101 -16.67 15.09 -6.34
CA PHE A 101 -15.78 14.33 -5.47
C PHE A 101 -16.51 13.65 -4.31
N SER A 102 -17.53 14.33 -3.77
CA SER A 102 -18.38 13.81 -2.70
C SER A 102 -19.07 12.51 -3.09
N ASP A 103 -19.67 12.48 -4.28
CA ASP A 103 -20.39 11.30 -4.80
C ASP A 103 -19.41 10.18 -5.15
N LEU A 104 -18.21 10.54 -5.64
CA LEU A 104 -17.14 9.59 -5.91
C LEU A 104 -16.72 8.86 -4.63
N LEU A 105 -16.51 9.60 -3.53
CA LEU A 105 -16.14 9.00 -2.25
C LEU A 105 -17.23 8.05 -1.71
N ASP A 106 -18.51 8.38 -1.89
CA ASP A 106 -19.62 7.49 -1.52
C ASP A 106 -19.63 6.22 -2.37
N ASP A 107 -19.33 6.32 -3.67
CA ASP A 107 -19.29 5.15 -4.54
C ASP A 107 -18.13 4.22 -4.16
N LEU A 108 -16.98 4.76 -3.74
CA LEU A 108 -15.87 3.97 -3.20
C LEU A 108 -16.20 3.31 -1.85
N SER A 109 -16.86 4.04 -0.94
CA SER A 109 -17.13 3.51 0.41
C SER A 109 -18.09 2.34 0.42
N LYS A 110 -18.96 2.20 -0.59
CA LYS A 110 -19.87 1.06 -0.79
C LYS A 110 -19.15 -0.28 -0.99
N VAL A 111 -17.87 -0.25 -1.37
CA VAL A 111 -17.04 -1.44 -1.63
C VAL A 111 -15.78 -1.46 -0.77
N GLU A 112 -15.84 -0.86 0.43
CA GLU A 112 -14.76 -0.84 1.40
C GLU A 112 -13.48 -0.17 0.85
N MET A 113 -13.64 0.85 0.01
CA MET A 113 -12.51 1.61 -0.57
C MET A 113 -12.53 3.08 -0.15
N HIS A 114 -11.34 3.68 -0.07
CA HIS A 114 -11.18 5.09 0.32
C HIS A 114 -9.98 5.75 -0.39
N ALA A 115 -9.83 7.06 -0.21
CA ALA A 115 -8.72 7.85 -0.77
C ALA A 115 -7.90 8.63 0.27
N PHE A 116 -8.27 8.59 1.56
CA PHE A 116 -7.52 9.28 2.61
C PHE A 116 -6.13 8.67 2.85
N GLN A 117 -5.19 9.51 3.29
CA GLN A 117 -3.76 9.22 3.52
C GLN A 117 -2.99 8.67 2.30
N THR A 118 -3.50 8.83 1.08
CA THR A 118 -2.78 8.43 -0.16
C THR A 118 -1.76 9.47 -0.64
N SER A 119 -1.68 10.61 0.05
CA SER A 119 -0.85 11.77 -0.29
C SER A 119 -0.38 12.52 0.97
N GLY A 120 -0.05 13.81 0.90
CA GLY A 120 0.41 14.59 2.06
C GLY A 120 1.79 14.19 2.62
N ASN A 121 2.08 14.70 3.81
CA ASN A 121 3.26 14.40 4.61
C ASN A 121 2.89 13.41 5.74
N CYS A 122 2.38 12.26 5.37
CA CYS A 122 2.07 11.16 6.27
C CYS A 122 2.63 9.84 5.69
N ILE A 123 2.36 8.75 6.41
CA ILE A 123 2.56 7.39 5.92
C ILE A 123 1.63 7.18 4.72
N ARG A 124 2.19 6.62 3.64
CA ARG A 124 1.49 6.27 2.39
C ARG A 124 1.03 4.83 2.44
N ASN A 125 0.37 4.39 1.37
CA ASN A 125 0.01 2.99 1.16
C ASN A 125 1.16 2.04 1.54
N ILE A 126 0.84 1.07 2.39
CA ILE A 126 1.72 -0.03 2.76
C ILE A 126 1.75 -0.98 1.56
N SER A 127 2.92 -1.17 0.97
CA SER A 127 3.09 -2.02 -0.22
C SER A 127 3.51 -3.43 0.21
N SER A 128 3.19 -4.43 -0.62
CA SER A 128 3.68 -5.79 -0.41
C SER A 128 4.09 -6.45 -1.72
N ASP A 129 4.55 -7.70 -1.66
CA ASP A 129 4.79 -8.51 -2.85
C ASP A 129 3.50 -8.62 -3.67
N GLN A 130 3.56 -8.39 -4.98
CA GLN A 130 2.39 -8.56 -5.85
C GLN A 130 1.85 -9.99 -5.86
N PHE A 131 2.66 -10.97 -5.42
CA PHE A 131 2.29 -12.38 -5.29
C PHE A 131 2.06 -12.82 -3.83
N ALA A 132 1.95 -11.87 -2.90
CA ALA A 132 1.79 -12.16 -1.47
C ALA A 132 0.56 -13.06 -1.19
N GLY A 133 0.77 -14.11 -0.41
CA GLY A 133 -0.21 -15.13 -0.07
C GLY A 133 -0.33 -16.25 -1.10
N ALA A 134 0.38 -16.17 -2.23
CA ALA A 134 0.31 -17.10 -3.35
C ALA A 134 1.70 -17.57 -3.81
N ALA A 135 2.76 -16.80 -3.57
CA ALA A 135 4.10 -17.06 -4.08
C ALA A 135 4.68 -18.36 -3.51
N ALA A 136 5.19 -19.23 -4.38
CA ALA A 136 5.78 -20.51 -3.99
C ALA A 136 7.04 -20.38 -3.10
N ASP A 137 7.72 -19.24 -3.13
CA ASP A 137 8.95 -18.95 -2.39
C ASP A 137 8.73 -18.03 -1.17
N GLU A 138 7.49 -17.73 -0.79
CA GLU A 138 7.23 -16.94 0.42
C GLU A 138 7.35 -17.78 1.70
N LEU A 139 7.92 -17.20 2.73
CA LEU A 139 8.09 -17.78 4.06
C LEU A 139 6.76 -17.89 4.81
N ALA A 140 5.89 -16.90 4.62
CA ALA A 140 4.52 -16.79 5.12
C ALA A 140 3.83 -15.66 4.36
N ASP A 141 2.50 -15.54 4.50
CA ASP A 141 1.77 -14.42 3.91
C ASP A 141 2.17 -13.09 4.61
N PRO A 142 2.73 -12.09 3.90
CA PRO A 142 3.10 -10.81 4.49
C PRO A 142 1.91 -9.85 4.68
N ARG A 143 0.75 -10.12 4.05
CA ARG A 143 -0.42 -9.21 4.04
C ARG A 143 -1.00 -8.95 5.44
N PRO A 144 -1.12 -9.91 6.37
CA PRO A 144 -1.57 -9.63 7.74
C PRO A 144 -0.73 -8.58 8.47
N TYR A 145 0.59 -8.59 8.27
CA TYR A 145 1.51 -7.63 8.89
C TYR A 145 1.44 -6.26 8.21
N ALA A 146 1.24 -6.24 6.89
CA ALA A 146 0.98 -5.01 6.14
C ALA A 146 -0.36 -4.37 6.53
N GLU A 147 -1.39 -5.18 6.76
CA GLU A 147 -2.72 -4.76 7.24
C GLU A 147 -2.63 -4.18 8.66
N LEU A 148 -1.89 -4.83 9.56
CA LEU A 148 -1.69 -4.30 10.91
C LEU A 148 -0.97 -2.93 10.88
N LEU A 149 0.07 -2.78 10.05
CA LEU A 149 0.71 -1.48 9.81
C LEU A 149 -0.26 -0.44 9.23
N ARG A 150 -1.15 -0.85 8.31
CA ARG A 150 -2.18 0.03 7.74
C ARG A 150 -3.12 0.53 8.84
N GLN A 151 -3.67 -0.37 9.66
CA GLN A 151 -4.57 -0.01 10.76
C GLN A 151 -3.88 0.91 11.77
N TRP A 152 -2.68 0.54 12.23
CA TRP A 152 -1.90 1.34 13.17
C TRP A 152 -1.56 2.74 12.63
N SER A 153 -1.18 2.85 11.35
CA SER A 153 -0.80 4.13 10.75
C SER A 153 -1.99 5.01 10.34
N THR A 154 -3.19 4.44 10.27
CA THR A 154 -4.39 5.15 9.84
C THR A 154 -4.77 6.21 10.88
N LEU A 155 -4.79 7.48 10.44
CA LEU A 155 -5.07 8.65 11.29
C LEU A 155 -4.21 8.75 12.57
N HIS A 156 -3.02 8.16 12.56
CA HIS A 156 -2.14 8.17 13.74
C HIS A 156 -1.80 9.63 14.13
N PRO A 157 -2.08 10.08 15.36
CA PRO A 157 -1.99 11.49 15.74
C PRO A 157 -0.57 12.04 15.62
N GLU A 158 0.44 11.22 15.93
CA GLU A 158 1.84 11.64 15.83
C GLU A 158 2.36 11.67 14.38
N PHE A 159 1.83 10.83 13.48
CA PHE A 159 2.39 10.60 12.14
C PHE A 159 1.55 11.17 11.00
N SER A 160 0.53 11.96 11.34
CA SER A 160 -0.28 12.71 10.37
C SER A 160 0.44 13.95 9.83
N PHE A 161 1.55 14.39 10.47
CA PHE A 161 2.33 15.58 10.09
C PHE A 161 3.85 15.35 10.11
N LEU A 162 4.28 14.31 9.40
CA LEU A 162 5.70 14.00 9.23
C LEU A 162 6.44 15.12 8.48
N PRO A 163 7.78 15.17 8.55
CA PRO A 163 8.57 16.13 7.77
C PRO A 163 8.30 16.03 6.25
N ARG A 164 8.05 14.82 5.74
CA ARG A 164 7.71 14.54 4.33
C ARG A 164 7.03 13.16 4.20
N LYS A 165 6.59 12.82 2.99
CA LYS A 165 5.99 11.51 2.65
C LYS A 165 6.82 10.33 3.17
N PHE A 166 6.15 9.33 3.72
CA PHE A 166 6.78 8.14 4.29
C PHE A 166 6.18 6.85 3.71
N LYS A 167 7.03 5.89 3.35
CA LYS A 167 6.65 4.69 2.61
C LYS A 167 7.15 3.46 3.34
N ILE A 168 6.26 2.48 3.53
CA ILE A 168 6.59 1.20 4.15
C ILE A 168 6.27 0.10 3.13
N ALA A 169 7.10 -0.94 3.08
CA ALA A 169 6.78 -2.16 2.36
C ALA A 169 7.19 -3.40 3.14
N VAL A 170 6.44 -4.49 2.91
CA VAL A 170 6.61 -5.79 3.57
C VAL A 170 6.74 -6.88 2.52
N ILE A 171 7.75 -7.73 2.66
CA ILE A 171 7.94 -8.91 1.80
C ILE A 171 8.29 -10.12 2.66
N ALA A 172 7.94 -11.31 2.17
CA ALA A 172 8.23 -12.58 2.86
C ALA A 172 9.09 -13.54 2.03
N SER A 173 9.81 -13.06 1.02
CA SER A 173 10.73 -13.86 0.20
C SER A 173 12.13 -13.24 0.16
N ASP A 174 13.10 -14.03 -0.27
CA ASP A 174 14.47 -13.55 -0.50
C ASP A 174 14.57 -12.69 -1.77
N THR A 175 13.71 -12.95 -2.76
CA THR A 175 13.61 -12.16 -3.98
C THR A 175 12.81 -10.88 -3.72
N ASP A 176 13.47 -9.73 -3.69
CA ASP A 176 12.82 -8.43 -3.41
C ASP A 176 11.91 -7.93 -4.56
N ARG A 177 10.76 -8.58 -4.75
CA ARG A 177 9.73 -8.21 -5.74
C ARG A 177 9.01 -6.91 -5.39
N ALA A 178 8.87 -6.60 -4.09
CA ALA A 178 8.25 -5.38 -3.60
C ALA A 178 9.18 -4.15 -3.62
N ALA A 179 10.45 -4.33 -3.96
CA ALA A 179 11.50 -3.32 -3.91
C ALA A 179 11.56 -2.61 -2.54
N ILE A 180 11.56 -3.39 -1.45
CA ILE A 180 11.48 -2.89 -0.07
C ILE A 180 12.65 -1.95 0.26
N GLN A 181 13.82 -2.13 -0.35
CA GLN A 181 14.98 -1.26 -0.11
C GLN A 181 14.81 0.14 -0.74
N LEU A 182 13.78 0.36 -1.55
CA LEU A 182 13.40 1.67 -2.11
C LEU A 182 12.37 2.42 -1.25
N HIS A 183 12.02 1.86 -0.09
CA HIS A 183 11.06 2.40 0.85
C HIS A 183 11.74 3.12 2.01
N ASP A 184 10.98 3.98 2.70
CA ASP A 184 11.47 4.69 3.87
C ASP A 184 11.72 3.70 5.03
N ILE A 185 10.84 2.68 5.17
CA ILE A 185 11.07 1.42 5.90
C ILE A 185 10.81 0.23 4.95
N GLY A 186 11.71 -0.74 4.92
CA GLY A 186 11.52 -2.02 4.26
C GLY A 186 11.56 -3.16 5.28
N LEU A 187 10.56 -4.02 5.30
CA LEU A 187 10.46 -5.17 6.20
C LEU A 187 10.57 -6.46 5.39
N GLN A 188 11.65 -7.21 5.62
CA GLN A 188 11.82 -8.53 5.02
C GLN A 188 11.63 -9.60 6.07
N MET A 189 10.60 -10.42 5.92
CA MET A 189 10.30 -11.49 6.85
C MET A 189 11.38 -12.57 6.79
N ARG A 190 11.82 -13.05 7.95
CA ARG A 190 12.86 -14.08 8.11
C ARG A 190 12.58 -14.92 9.36
N LYS A 191 13.18 -16.11 9.43
CA LYS A 191 13.26 -16.91 10.67
C LYS A 191 14.64 -16.75 11.30
N ASN A 192 14.71 -16.65 12.61
CA ASN A 192 15.99 -16.72 13.32
C ASN A 192 16.43 -18.19 13.51
N ALA A 193 17.57 -18.41 14.16
CA ALA A 193 18.11 -19.75 14.42
C ALA A 193 17.21 -20.64 15.29
N ALA A 194 16.32 -20.05 16.10
CA ALA A 194 15.32 -20.76 16.91
C ALA A 194 14.02 -21.06 16.13
N GLY A 195 13.93 -20.63 14.86
CA GLY A 195 12.74 -20.79 14.03
C GLY A 195 11.66 -19.73 14.25
N GLU A 196 11.91 -18.72 15.09
CA GLU A 196 10.96 -17.64 15.36
C GLU A 196 10.87 -16.69 14.17
N LEU A 197 9.64 -16.28 13.85
CA LEU A 197 9.36 -15.36 12.77
C LEU A 197 9.67 -13.91 13.20
N GLY A 198 10.31 -13.16 12.31
CA GLY A 198 10.61 -11.76 12.52
C GLY A 198 10.93 -11.05 11.21
N PHE A 199 11.49 -9.86 11.30
CA PHE A 199 11.87 -9.04 10.17
C PHE A 199 13.34 -8.62 10.24
N ARG A 200 14.03 -8.68 9.09
CA ARG A 200 15.15 -7.78 8.83
C ARG A 200 14.59 -6.43 8.42
N VAL A 201 15.07 -5.36 9.05
CA VAL A 201 14.55 -4.01 8.88
C VAL A 201 15.54 -3.16 8.11
N TYR A 202 15.08 -2.61 6.99
CA TYR A 202 15.79 -1.63 6.16
C TYR A 202 15.20 -0.24 6.41
N VAL A 203 16.05 0.80 6.35
CA VAL A 203 15.62 2.19 6.52
C VAL A 203 16.30 3.12 5.52
N GLY A 204 15.62 4.20 5.15
CA GLY A 204 16.25 5.30 4.42
C GLY A 204 16.37 5.08 2.90
N GLY A 205 15.52 4.25 2.30
CA GLY A 205 15.45 4.08 0.85
C GLY A 205 14.67 5.19 0.13
N GLY A 206 14.88 5.32 -1.18
CA GLY A 206 13.93 6.01 -2.05
C GLY A 206 14.48 6.58 -3.35
N MET A 207 13.76 6.34 -4.44
CA MET A 207 14.06 6.76 -5.83
C MET A 207 13.71 8.22 -6.20
N GLY A 208 13.66 9.12 -5.22
CA GLY A 208 13.46 10.55 -5.51
C GLY A 208 14.68 11.15 -6.25
N ARG A 209 14.76 12.49 -6.30
CA ARG A 209 15.85 13.25 -6.96
C ARG A 209 17.27 12.70 -6.68
N THR A 210 17.53 12.29 -5.45
CA THR A 210 18.76 11.59 -5.06
C THR A 210 18.43 10.13 -4.74
N PRO A 211 18.58 9.17 -5.66
CA PRO A 211 18.24 7.77 -5.39
C PRO A 211 19.17 7.19 -4.33
N ILE A 212 18.61 6.52 -3.32
CA ILE A 212 19.34 5.89 -2.21
C ILE A 212 18.70 4.52 -1.95
N ILE A 213 19.53 3.50 -1.76
CA ILE A 213 19.12 2.17 -1.31
C ILE A 213 19.10 2.16 0.22
N GLY A 214 18.03 1.62 0.79
CA GLY A 214 17.87 1.50 2.24
C GLY A 214 18.95 0.64 2.87
N GLN A 215 19.36 1.01 4.08
CA GLN A 215 20.40 0.32 4.85
C GLN A 215 19.75 -0.52 5.95
N VAL A 216 20.37 -1.66 6.31
CA VAL A 216 19.89 -2.48 7.42
C VAL A 216 20.07 -1.70 8.72
N VAL A 217 18.97 -1.43 9.42
CA VAL A 217 18.98 -0.80 10.76
C VAL A 217 18.93 -1.85 11.85
N ARG A 218 18.28 -2.99 11.57
CA ARG A 218 18.15 -4.15 12.46
C ARG A 218 18.16 -5.43 11.65
N ASP A 219 19.01 -6.39 12.04
CA ASP A 219 19.08 -7.66 11.32
C ASP A 219 17.88 -8.58 11.61
N PHE A 220 17.36 -8.53 12.84
CA PHE A 220 16.19 -9.28 13.26
C PHE A 220 15.41 -8.54 14.36
N ILE A 221 14.11 -8.41 14.16
CA ILE A 221 13.11 -8.03 15.17
C ILE A 221 11.96 -9.04 15.14
N PRO A 222 11.53 -9.64 16.27
CA PRO A 222 10.39 -10.55 16.28
C PRO A 222 9.12 -9.91 15.73
N VAL A 223 8.22 -10.71 15.14
CA VAL A 223 6.90 -10.23 14.69
C VAL A 223 6.04 -9.65 15.81
N SER A 224 6.36 -9.93 17.08
CA SER A 224 5.68 -9.34 18.23
C SER A 224 6.16 -7.94 18.59
N GLN A 225 7.22 -7.42 17.93
CA GLN A 225 7.88 -6.16 18.31
C GLN A 225 8.10 -5.19 17.13
N PHE A 226 7.70 -5.58 15.92
CA PHE A 226 8.03 -4.81 14.71
C PHE A 226 7.23 -3.51 14.58
N LEU A 227 6.04 -3.40 15.19
CA LEU A 227 5.27 -2.15 15.16
C LEU A 227 5.97 -1.10 16.03
N SER A 228 6.28 -1.43 17.29
CA SER A 228 6.97 -0.50 18.18
C SER A 228 8.36 -0.11 17.65
N TYR A 229 9.06 -1.04 16.98
CA TYR A 229 10.33 -0.72 16.31
C TYR A 229 10.14 0.22 15.12
N SER A 230 9.09 0.00 14.31
CA SER A 230 8.73 0.91 13.20
C SER A 230 8.34 2.30 13.72
N GLU A 231 7.63 2.35 14.86
CA GLU A 231 7.30 3.59 15.56
C GLU A 231 8.57 4.32 16.01
N ALA A 232 9.54 3.63 16.62
CA ALA A 232 10.82 4.23 17.03
C ALA A 232 11.56 4.88 15.84
N ILE A 233 11.61 4.21 14.68
CA ILE A 233 12.18 4.78 13.44
C ILE A 233 11.44 6.06 13.04
N LEU A 234 10.11 6.01 13.06
CA LEU A 234 9.26 7.14 12.71
C LEU A 234 9.41 8.31 13.67
N ARG A 235 9.52 8.08 14.98
CA ARG A 235 9.75 9.11 16.00
C ARG A 235 11.10 9.79 15.84
N VAL A 236 12.17 9.03 15.61
CA VAL A 236 13.50 9.58 15.31
C VAL A 236 13.42 10.47 14.07
N TYR A 237 12.78 10.00 12.99
CA TYR A 237 12.56 10.81 11.80
C TYR A 237 11.69 12.04 12.06
N ASN A 238 10.63 11.91 12.86
CA ASN A 238 9.71 12.99 13.16
C ASN A 238 10.41 14.11 13.94
N ARG A 239 11.25 13.74 14.91
CA ARG A 239 12.03 14.63 15.78
C ARG A 239 13.16 15.35 15.04
N TYR A 240 13.95 14.61 14.26
CA TYR A 240 15.19 15.15 13.67
C TYR A 240 15.10 15.45 12.17
N GLY A 241 14.01 15.06 11.51
CA GLY A 241 13.79 15.31 10.10
C GLY A 241 13.60 16.80 9.79
N ARG A 242 14.31 17.27 8.76
CA ARG A 242 14.24 18.65 8.28
C ARG A 242 12.84 19.04 7.80
N ARG A 243 12.42 20.26 8.13
CA ARG A 243 11.18 20.90 7.65
C ARG A 243 11.41 22.22 6.91
N ASP A 244 12.63 22.72 6.94
CA ASP A 244 13.07 23.97 6.31
C ASP A 244 13.28 23.83 4.79
N ASN A 245 13.66 22.65 4.31
CA ASN A 245 13.88 22.39 2.90
C ASN A 245 13.21 21.08 2.44
N ILE A 246 12.14 21.21 1.65
CA ILE A 246 11.33 20.08 1.16
C ILE A 246 12.12 19.05 0.36
N TYR A 247 13.23 19.45 -0.27
CA TYR A 247 14.09 18.55 -1.06
C TYR A 247 15.05 17.74 -0.19
N LYS A 248 15.27 18.18 1.06
CA LYS A 248 16.11 17.52 2.07
C LYS A 248 15.31 16.90 3.23
N ALA A 249 13.98 16.97 3.18
CA ALA A 249 13.09 16.56 4.26
C ALA A 249 12.78 15.06 4.36
N ARG A 250 13.33 14.19 3.49
CA ARG A 250 13.04 12.73 3.52
C ARG A 250 14.00 12.01 4.47
N ILE A 251 13.53 10.94 5.13
CA ILE A 251 14.33 10.14 6.08
C ILE A 251 15.65 9.64 5.47
N LYS A 252 15.68 9.30 4.18
CA LYS A 252 16.94 8.93 3.50
C LYS A 252 18.05 9.97 3.64
N ILE A 253 17.70 11.25 3.67
CA ILE A 253 18.66 12.34 3.85
C ILE A 253 19.15 12.36 5.30
N LEU A 254 18.25 12.22 6.27
CA LEU A 254 18.59 12.12 7.68
C LEU A 254 19.53 10.92 7.96
N VAL A 255 19.21 9.75 7.42
CA VAL A 255 20.03 8.53 7.56
C VAL A 255 21.41 8.73 6.92
N THR A 256 21.49 9.37 5.76
CA THR A 256 22.77 9.69 5.12
C THR A 256 23.58 10.71 5.91
N GLU A 257 22.96 11.78 6.43
CA GLU A 257 23.65 12.85 7.17
C GLU A 257 24.15 12.35 8.54
N LEU A 258 23.39 11.51 9.24
CA LEU A 258 23.80 10.92 10.52
C LEU A 258 24.76 9.73 10.36
N GLY A 259 24.62 8.98 9.26
CA GLY A 259 25.22 7.66 9.11
C GLY A 259 24.40 6.58 9.83
N ILE A 260 24.37 5.36 9.27
CA ILE A 260 23.52 4.26 9.76
C ILE A 260 23.79 3.92 11.22
N THR A 261 25.04 3.87 11.67
CA THR A 261 25.40 3.55 13.06
C THR A 261 24.80 4.53 14.06
N ALA A 262 24.90 5.83 13.79
CA ALA A 262 24.36 6.85 14.68
C ALA A 262 22.83 6.88 14.64
N PHE A 263 22.23 6.64 13.47
CA PHE A 263 20.78 6.51 13.33
C PHE A 263 20.25 5.30 14.10
N THR A 264 20.85 4.12 13.93
CA THR A 264 20.51 2.90 14.68
C THR A 264 20.58 3.15 16.18
N ARG A 265 21.66 3.79 16.69
CA ARG A 265 21.76 4.12 18.12
C ARG A 265 20.58 4.95 18.64
N GLN A 266 20.09 5.90 17.84
CA GLN A 266 18.93 6.72 18.22
C GLN A 266 17.62 5.92 18.19
N VAL A 267 17.45 5.05 17.18
CA VAL A 267 16.28 4.16 17.09
C VAL A 267 16.24 3.18 18.27
N GLU A 268 17.36 2.54 18.61
CA GLU A 268 17.43 1.61 19.74
C GLU A 268 17.17 2.33 21.07
N ALA A 269 17.66 3.57 21.23
CA ALA A 269 17.39 4.36 22.44
C ALA A 269 15.91 4.79 22.54
N GLU A 270 15.27 5.16 21.44
CA GLU A 270 13.83 5.47 21.44
C GLU A 270 13.01 4.20 21.65
N TRP A 271 13.38 3.08 21.01
CA TRP A 271 12.68 1.81 21.15
C TRP A 271 12.75 1.25 22.58
N ALA A 272 13.87 1.39 23.28
CA ALA A 272 13.99 1.02 24.69
C ALA A 272 13.00 1.78 25.61
N LEU A 273 12.49 2.93 25.18
CA LEU A 273 11.42 3.67 25.88
C LEU A 273 10.02 3.20 25.47
N LEU A 274 9.85 2.70 24.25
CA LEU A 274 8.56 2.27 23.70
C LEU A 274 8.22 0.81 24.03
N GLU A 275 9.20 -0.10 24.00
CA GLU A 275 9.01 -1.53 24.22
C GLU A 275 8.27 -1.82 25.55
N PRO A 276 8.62 -1.19 26.70
CA PRO A 276 7.92 -1.44 27.96
C PRO A 276 6.47 -0.93 27.99
N LEU A 277 6.07 -0.06 27.05
CA LEU A 277 4.71 0.47 26.97
C LEU A 277 3.73 -0.54 26.36
N GLY A 278 4.21 -1.63 25.77
CA GLY A 278 3.36 -2.67 25.20
C GLY A 278 2.51 -2.19 24.02
N LEU A 279 3.08 -1.36 23.14
CA LEU A 279 2.37 -0.78 21.98
C LEU A 279 2.09 -1.79 20.86
N ASP A 280 2.86 -2.89 20.81
CA ASP A 280 2.61 -3.94 19.83
C ASP A 280 1.28 -4.65 20.10
N ALA A 281 0.60 -5.05 19.03
CA ALA A 281 -0.70 -5.68 19.14
C ALA A 281 -0.63 -6.98 19.98
N PRO A 282 -1.65 -7.28 20.80
CA PRO A 282 -1.69 -8.56 21.51
C PRO A 282 -1.81 -9.71 20.50
N LYS A 283 -1.32 -10.91 20.86
CA LYS A 283 -1.35 -12.09 19.98
C LYS A 283 -2.76 -12.36 19.41
N ALA A 284 -3.81 -12.18 20.21
CA ALA A 284 -5.18 -12.38 19.77
C ALA A 284 -5.57 -11.46 18.59
N GLU A 285 -5.02 -10.24 18.55
CA GLU A 285 -5.29 -9.30 17.45
C GLU A 285 -4.55 -9.70 16.17
N TYR A 286 -3.31 -10.19 16.30
CA TYR A 286 -2.60 -10.81 15.17
C TYR A 286 -3.38 -11.99 14.60
N ASP A 287 -3.83 -12.90 15.47
CA ASP A 287 -4.57 -14.09 15.06
C ASP A 287 -5.90 -13.70 14.36
N ARG A 288 -6.59 -12.66 14.85
CA ARG A 288 -7.81 -12.10 14.24
C ARG A 288 -7.55 -11.60 12.82
N ILE A 289 -6.50 -10.79 12.62
CA ILE A 289 -6.17 -10.27 11.28
C ILE A 289 -5.73 -11.40 10.36
N ILE A 290 -4.87 -12.31 10.81
CA ILE A 290 -4.39 -13.47 10.04
C ILE A 290 -5.57 -14.31 9.54
N ALA A 291 -6.59 -14.55 10.38
CA ALA A 291 -7.77 -15.31 10.00
C ALA A 291 -8.55 -14.69 8.81
N GLN A 292 -8.44 -13.39 8.57
CA GLN A 292 -9.07 -12.75 7.40
C GLN A 292 -8.29 -12.94 6.09
N PHE A 293 -7.07 -13.46 6.16
CA PHE A 293 -6.25 -13.85 5.02
C PHE A 293 -6.19 -15.37 4.85
N ALA A 294 -7.20 -16.09 5.36
CA ALA A 294 -7.34 -17.52 5.13
C ALA A 294 -7.28 -17.86 3.64
N GLU A 295 -6.65 -18.99 3.34
CA GLU A 295 -6.56 -19.53 1.99
C GLU A 295 -7.95 -19.95 1.50
N PRO A 296 -8.22 -19.84 0.19
CA PRO A 296 -9.47 -20.33 -0.38
C PRO A 296 -9.51 -21.87 -0.33
N ASP A 297 -10.72 -22.43 -0.44
CA ASP A 297 -10.90 -23.86 -0.62
C ASP A 297 -10.41 -24.29 -2.01
N TYR A 298 -9.16 -24.76 -2.07
CA TYR A 298 -8.55 -25.20 -3.31
C TYR A 298 -9.20 -26.50 -3.81
N ASP A 299 -9.63 -26.49 -5.08
CA ASP A 299 -10.02 -27.69 -5.80
C ASP A 299 -8.77 -28.45 -6.28
N LEU A 300 -8.48 -29.56 -5.60
CA LEU A 300 -7.31 -30.40 -5.90
C LEU A 300 -7.59 -31.42 -7.01
N SER A 301 -8.80 -31.48 -7.54
CA SER A 301 -9.15 -32.42 -8.62
C SER A 301 -8.58 -31.98 -9.98
N ALA A 302 -8.28 -30.69 -10.14
CA ALA A 302 -7.82 -30.07 -11.38
C ALA A 302 -6.28 -30.08 -11.55
N LEU A 303 -5.64 -31.24 -11.38
CA LEU A 303 -4.20 -31.42 -11.68
C LEU A 303 -3.93 -31.65 -13.17
N ASP A 304 -4.81 -31.18 -14.06
CA ASP A 304 -4.66 -31.38 -15.49
C ASP A 304 -3.46 -30.59 -16.04
N ALA A 305 -2.71 -31.23 -16.94
CA ALA A 305 -1.65 -30.55 -17.66
C ALA A 305 -2.25 -29.41 -18.49
N ILE A 306 -1.66 -28.21 -18.40
CA ILE A 306 -2.06 -27.07 -19.24
C ILE A 306 -1.90 -27.48 -20.70
N ASP A 307 -2.96 -27.37 -21.50
CA ASP A 307 -2.88 -27.58 -22.95
C ASP A 307 -2.09 -26.44 -23.60
N LEU A 308 -0.88 -26.77 -24.07
CA LEU A 308 0.03 -25.84 -24.75
C LEU A 308 0.10 -26.11 -26.26
N SER A 309 -0.93 -26.73 -26.84
CA SER A 309 -1.01 -27.00 -28.28
C SER A 309 -1.12 -25.72 -29.12
N ASP A 310 -1.68 -24.64 -28.57
CA ASP A 310 -1.65 -23.30 -29.15
C ASP A 310 -0.28 -22.63 -28.90
N PRO A 311 0.49 -22.31 -29.97
CA PRO A 311 1.81 -21.70 -29.83
C PRO A 311 1.81 -20.31 -29.16
N ASP A 312 0.79 -19.48 -29.41
CA ASP A 312 0.70 -18.14 -28.84
C ASP A 312 0.35 -18.21 -27.34
N PHE A 313 -0.56 -19.12 -26.98
CA PHE A 313 -0.87 -19.40 -25.57
C PHE A 313 0.34 -19.98 -24.83
N ALA A 314 1.09 -20.89 -25.45
CA ALA A 314 2.30 -21.45 -24.86
C ALA A 314 3.36 -20.37 -24.55
N VAL A 315 3.53 -19.40 -25.45
CA VAL A 315 4.39 -18.23 -25.22
C VAL A 315 3.85 -17.38 -24.08
N TRP A 316 2.54 -17.13 -24.05
CA TRP A 316 1.92 -16.35 -22.98
C TRP A 316 2.10 -17.00 -21.61
N VAL A 317 1.83 -18.31 -21.48
CA VAL A 317 2.03 -19.10 -20.25
C VAL A 317 3.47 -18.98 -19.79
N LYS A 318 4.43 -19.21 -20.68
CA LYS A 318 5.86 -19.11 -20.38
C LYS A 318 6.28 -17.74 -19.82
N GLN A 319 5.63 -16.66 -20.25
CA GLN A 319 6.02 -15.29 -19.91
C GLN A 319 5.25 -14.71 -18.72
N ASN A 320 4.01 -15.12 -18.52
CA ASN A 320 3.07 -14.45 -17.62
C ASN A 320 2.54 -15.35 -16.51
N VAL A 321 2.78 -16.66 -16.57
CA VAL A 321 2.35 -17.60 -15.53
C VAL A 321 3.51 -17.91 -14.59
N HIS A 322 3.26 -17.79 -13.29
CA HIS A 322 4.23 -18.05 -12.23
C HIS A 322 3.74 -19.16 -11.31
N PRO A 323 4.67 -19.91 -10.67
CA PRO A 323 4.31 -20.95 -9.72
C PRO A 323 3.53 -20.38 -8.52
N HIS A 324 2.43 -21.04 -8.20
CA HIS A 324 1.71 -20.85 -6.94
C HIS A 324 2.24 -21.82 -5.88
N LYS A 325 2.14 -21.46 -4.59
CA LYS A 325 2.55 -22.34 -3.48
C LYS A 325 1.68 -23.60 -3.36
N GLN A 326 0.41 -23.48 -3.71
CA GLN A 326 -0.53 -24.60 -3.81
C GLN A 326 -0.34 -25.34 -5.15
N PRO A 327 -0.04 -26.65 -5.15
CA PRO A 327 -0.02 -27.46 -6.37
C PRO A 327 -1.35 -27.44 -7.11
N GLY A 328 -1.31 -27.43 -8.46
CA GLY A 328 -2.50 -27.32 -9.31
C GLY A 328 -2.96 -25.88 -9.57
N TYR A 329 -2.42 -24.91 -8.84
CA TYR A 329 -2.72 -23.49 -9.02
C TYR A 329 -1.53 -22.75 -9.66
N ALA A 330 -1.81 -21.61 -10.27
CA ALA A 330 -0.80 -20.75 -10.85
C ALA A 330 -1.18 -19.27 -10.69
N ILE A 331 -0.19 -18.39 -10.80
CA ILE A 331 -0.40 -16.95 -10.78
C ILE A 331 -0.29 -16.41 -12.19
N ALA A 332 -1.31 -15.72 -12.69
CA ALA A 332 -1.29 -15.07 -14.00
C ALA A 332 -1.02 -13.57 -13.87
N THR A 333 -0.02 -13.07 -14.59
CA THR A 333 0.31 -11.64 -14.68
C THR A 333 -0.32 -11.03 -15.94
N ILE A 334 -1.18 -10.03 -15.77
CA ILE A 334 -1.73 -9.26 -16.89
C ILE A 334 -0.90 -7.98 -17.08
N SER A 335 -0.26 -7.85 -18.23
CA SER A 335 0.61 -6.70 -18.52
C SER A 335 -0.18 -5.47 -18.98
N LEU A 336 -0.08 -4.38 -18.22
CA LEU A 336 -0.54 -3.05 -18.63
C LEU A 336 0.55 -2.25 -19.36
N LYS A 337 1.44 -2.93 -20.10
CA LYS A 337 2.51 -2.30 -20.89
C LYS A 337 2.29 -2.59 -22.38
N PRO A 338 1.33 -1.91 -23.03
CA PRO A 338 1.05 -2.14 -24.43
C PRO A 338 2.21 -1.67 -25.31
N LYS A 339 2.37 -2.26 -26.51
CA LYS A 339 3.38 -1.80 -27.49
C LYS A 339 3.18 -0.34 -27.91
N ARG A 340 1.93 0.12 -27.91
CA ARG A 340 1.50 1.50 -28.19
C ARG A 340 0.49 1.89 -27.12
N GLY A 341 0.63 3.07 -26.53
CA GLY A 341 -0.20 3.54 -25.42
C GLY A 341 0.62 3.92 -24.20
N ILE A 342 -0.06 4.20 -23.10
CA ILE A 342 0.56 4.65 -21.84
C ILE A 342 0.67 3.45 -20.90
N PRO A 343 1.88 3.04 -20.48
CA PRO A 343 2.05 1.97 -19.51
C PRO A 343 1.35 2.29 -18.18
N GLY A 344 0.58 1.34 -17.67
CA GLY A 344 -0.19 1.45 -16.42
C GLY A 344 -1.64 1.88 -16.62
N ASP A 345 -2.03 2.38 -17.79
CA ASP A 345 -3.44 2.68 -18.08
C ASP A 345 -4.20 1.36 -18.33
N ALA A 346 -5.39 1.27 -17.76
CA ALA A 346 -6.39 0.26 -18.05
C ALA A 346 -7.72 0.96 -18.34
N SER A 347 -8.37 0.63 -19.46
CA SER A 347 -9.75 1.11 -19.71
C SER A 347 -10.73 0.47 -18.73
N SER A 348 -11.90 1.06 -18.54
CA SER A 348 -12.92 0.47 -17.68
C SER A 348 -13.37 -0.92 -18.18
N ASP A 349 -13.50 -1.11 -19.49
CA ASP A 349 -13.79 -2.43 -20.07
C ASP A 349 -12.69 -3.47 -19.75
N GLN A 350 -11.42 -3.08 -19.76
CA GLN A 350 -10.32 -3.97 -19.37
C GLN A 350 -10.40 -4.32 -17.88
N MET A 351 -10.73 -3.33 -17.03
CA MET A 351 -10.92 -3.57 -15.60
C MET A 351 -12.12 -4.49 -15.34
N ASP A 352 -13.22 -4.39 -16.09
CA ASP A 352 -14.36 -5.31 -15.98
C ASP A 352 -13.98 -6.75 -16.35
N VAL A 353 -13.20 -6.94 -17.43
CA VAL A 353 -12.70 -8.28 -17.78
C VAL A 353 -11.85 -8.87 -16.66
N VAL A 354 -10.95 -8.07 -16.07
CA VAL A 354 -10.13 -8.51 -14.92
C VAL A 354 -11.01 -8.82 -13.71
N ALA A 355 -12.02 -8.00 -13.45
CA ALA A 355 -12.97 -8.21 -12.36
C ALA A 355 -13.72 -9.53 -12.51
N ASP A 356 -14.18 -9.85 -13.71
CA ASP A 356 -14.93 -11.07 -13.98
C ASP A 356 -14.04 -12.31 -13.96
N VAL A 357 -12.82 -12.24 -14.50
CA VAL A 357 -11.83 -13.32 -14.36
C VAL A 357 -11.55 -13.59 -12.87
N ALA A 358 -11.34 -12.54 -12.07
CA ALA A 358 -11.09 -12.70 -10.64
C ALA A 358 -12.28 -13.33 -9.88
N LYS A 359 -13.53 -13.02 -10.24
CA LYS A 359 -14.71 -13.63 -9.59
C LYS A 359 -14.89 -15.11 -9.91
N HIS A 360 -14.43 -15.56 -11.08
CA HIS A 360 -14.62 -16.94 -11.54
C HIS A 360 -13.45 -17.86 -11.22
N TYR A 361 -12.22 -17.32 -11.14
CA TYR A 361 -10.99 -18.12 -11.09
C TYR A 361 -10.06 -17.81 -9.91
N ALA A 362 -10.39 -16.84 -9.03
CA ALA A 362 -9.49 -16.39 -7.96
C ALA A 362 -10.15 -16.29 -6.57
#